data_AF-U2F605-F1
#
_entry.id   AF-U2F605-F1
#
_cell.length_a   1.000
_cell.length_b   1.000
_cell.length_c   1.000
_cell.angle_alpha   90.00
_cell.angle_beta   90.00
_cell.angle_gamma   90.00
#
_symmetry.space_group_name_H-M   'P 1'
#
loop_
_entity.id
_entity.type
_entity.pdbx_description
1 polymer ?
#
loop_
_entity_poly.entity_id
_entity_poly.type
_entity_poly.pdbx_seq_one_letter_code
_entity_poly.pdbx_strand_id
1 'polypeptide(L)'
;MDKFINSFNESKSLTRVDKGMWKDGDKGGGVDVNNKIYNILIEGTMENSKMGNGLLYLKENDDIILSITMVAGGFGSGAPQNGEYTVDTYRNRRKDKDYNPGMNIHGVGFSFNLNPQFKTERSLLRIHPDGNNKGTLGCIGVTGTQKELLEFEEIMKNLLKHKKSIHATINIKNNPNNSKPPKKLQ
;
A
#
# COMPACT_ATOMS: atom_id res chain seq x y z
N MET A 1 25.47 -29.28 -7.51
CA MET A 1 25.02 -27.97 -8.04
C MET A 1 23.59 -27.75 -7.59
N ASP A 2 23.27 -27.65 -6.31
CA ASP A 2 23.83 -26.89 -5.17
C ASP A 2 22.82 -25.84 -4.74
N LYS A 3 22.07 -26.26 -3.71
CA LYS A 3 21.47 -25.49 -2.62
C LYS A 3 21.80 -23.99 -2.61
N PHE A 4 20.82 -23.14 -2.92
CA PHE A 4 20.62 -21.77 -2.41
C PHE A 4 19.16 -21.42 -2.76
N ILE A 5 18.21 -21.08 -1.87
CA ILE A 5 18.24 -20.42 -0.57
C ILE A 5 17.10 -21.01 0.29
N ASN A 6 17.47 -21.58 1.43
CA ASN A 6 16.59 -21.81 2.57
C ASN A 6 17.34 -21.21 3.76
N SER A 7 17.06 -19.94 4.09
CA SER A 7 17.67 -19.23 5.23
C SER A 7 17.10 -17.82 5.29
N PHE A 8 16.15 -17.58 6.18
CA PHE A 8 16.16 -16.45 7.11
C PHE A 8 15.12 -16.71 8.19
N ASN A 9 15.34 -17.80 8.91
CA ASN A 9 14.69 -18.08 10.19
C ASN A 9 15.77 -18.66 11.09
N GLU A 10 16.68 -17.80 11.57
CA GLU A 10 17.47 -17.96 12.81
C GLU A 10 18.58 -16.90 12.91
N SER A 11 18.38 -15.93 13.80
CA SER A 11 19.41 -15.12 14.47
C SER A 11 18.72 -14.44 15.67
N LYS A 12 18.51 -15.13 16.80
CA LYS A 12 19.34 -15.06 18.04
C LYS A 12 19.93 -13.66 18.26
N SER A 13 19.53 -12.93 19.30
CA SER A 13 20.07 -13.17 20.64
C SER A 13 19.26 -12.43 21.71
N LEU A 14 18.81 -13.21 22.70
CA LEU A 14 18.33 -12.77 24.00
C LEU A 14 19.47 -12.14 24.79
N THR A 15 19.48 -10.82 24.98
CA THR A 15 20.21 -10.21 26.09
C THR A 15 19.37 -10.31 27.36
N ARG A 16 19.41 -11.50 27.96
CA ARG A 16 19.06 -11.69 29.36
C ARG A 16 20.19 -11.10 30.19
N VAL A 17 20.01 -9.85 30.63
CA VAL A 17 20.84 -9.25 31.69
C VAL A 17 20.03 -9.31 32.98
N ASP A 18 20.56 -10.12 33.90
CA ASP A 18 20.29 -10.29 35.33
C ASP A 18 18.87 -10.11 35.88
N LYS A 19 18.35 -11.25 36.36
CA LYS A 19 17.17 -11.40 37.19
C LYS A 19 17.36 -10.66 38.53
N GLY A 20 16.86 -9.42 38.61
CA GLY A 20 16.12 -9.01 39.80
C GLY A 20 14.79 -9.76 39.81
N MET A 21 14.54 -10.59 40.83
CA MET A 21 13.23 -11.21 41.05
C MET A 21 12.20 -10.11 41.32
N TRP A 22 11.38 -9.79 40.34
CA TRP A 22 10.19 -8.97 40.53
C TRP A 22 9.28 -9.70 41.52
N LYS A 23 9.00 -9.05 42.66
CA LYS A 23 8.03 -9.52 43.65
C LYS A 23 6.65 -9.06 43.19
N ASP A 24 5.62 -9.85 43.46
CA ASP A 24 4.24 -9.53 43.09
C ASP A 24 3.85 -8.12 43.59
N GLY A 25 3.67 -7.19 42.65
CA GLY A 25 3.32 -5.80 42.96
C GLY A 25 3.86 -4.74 41.98
N ASP A 26 4.82 -5.07 41.11
CA ASP A 26 5.43 -4.08 40.23
C ASP A 26 4.55 -3.74 39.01
N LYS A 27 3.89 -2.57 39.07
CA LYS A 27 3.25 -1.90 37.93
C LYS A 27 4.31 -1.38 36.96
N GLY A 28 4.96 -2.27 36.23
CA GLY A 28 5.83 -1.92 35.11
C GLY A 28 4.99 -1.60 33.87
N GLY A 29 5.13 -0.39 33.32
CA GLY A 29 4.59 -0.04 32.00
C GLY A 29 5.25 -0.91 30.93
N GLY A 30 4.60 -2.02 30.58
CA GLY A 30 5.05 -2.93 29.54
C GLY A 30 4.90 -2.25 28.18
N VAL A 31 6.01 -1.93 27.53
CA VAL A 31 6.02 -1.71 26.09
C VAL A 31 5.74 -3.08 25.47
N ASP A 32 4.55 -3.22 24.87
CA ASP A 32 4.12 -4.44 24.21
C ASP A 32 4.99 -4.66 22.95
N VAL A 33 6.03 -5.48 23.10
CA VAL A 33 6.98 -5.87 22.05
C VAL A 33 6.36 -6.68 20.89
N ASN A 34 5.03 -6.92 20.92
CA ASN A 34 4.32 -7.65 19.86
C ASN A 34 3.50 -6.76 18.91
N ASN A 35 3.51 -5.43 19.07
CA ASN A 35 2.64 -4.59 18.26
C ASN A 35 3.30 -4.16 16.93
N LYS A 36 3.37 -5.08 15.96
CA LYS A 36 3.84 -4.76 14.61
C LYS A 36 2.97 -3.68 13.97
N ILE A 37 3.60 -2.58 13.58
CA ILE A 37 2.95 -1.47 12.88
C ILE A 37 3.18 -1.67 11.39
N TYR A 38 2.14 -1.55 10.58
CA TYR A 38 2.27 -1.62 9.12
C TYR A 38 1.82 -0.31 8.51
N ASN A 39 2.61 0.20 7.57
CA ASN A 39 2.33 1.46 6.88
C ASN A 39 2.63 1.31 5.38
N ILE A 40 1.94 2.08 4.57
CA ILE A 40 2.21 2.21 3.14
C ILE A 40 2.83 3.57 2.88
N LEU A 41 3.94 3.61 2.16
CA LEU A 41 4.55 4.85 1.69
C LEU A 41 4.54 4.85 0.16
N ILE A 42 3.95 5.86 -0.44
CA ILE A 42 3.90 6.03 -1.89
C ILE A 42 4.76 7.24 -2.24
N GLU A 43 5.87 7.00 -2.94
CA GLU A 43 6.75 8.06 -3.40
C GLU A 43 6.88 8.06 -4.91
N GLY A 44 7.06 9.23 -5.50
CA GLY A 44 7.22 9.34 -6.94
C GLY A 44 7.48 10.75 -7.40
N THR A 45 7.41 10.95 -8.71
CA THR A 45 7.50 12.25 -9.37
C THR A 45 6.47 12.32 -10.49
N MET A 46 5.84 13.48 -10.65
CA MET A 46 4.97 13.74 -11.80
C MET A 46 5.78 13.70 -13.11
N GLU A 47 5.36 12.86 -14.05
CA GLU A 47 5.86 12.82 -15.43
C GLU A 47 5.26 13.95 -16.26
N ASN A 48 4.00 14.30 -15.99
CA ASN A 48 3.29 15.42 -16.59
C ASN A 48 2.25 15.97 -15.60
N SER A 49 1.39 16.90 -16.02
CA SER A 49 0.40 17.53 -15.13
C SER A 49 -0.69 16.59 -14.58
N LYS A 50 -0.77 15.35 -15.08
CA LYS A 50 -1.81 14.38 -14.67
C LYS A 50 -1.27 13.04 -14.19
N MET A 51 -0.09 12.63 -14.64
CA MET A 51 0.48 11.31 -14.37
C MET A 51 1.77 11.44 -13.55
N GLY A 52 1.86 10.66 -12.47
CA GLY A 52 3.11 10.43 -11.76
C GLY A 52 3.53 8.97 -11.85
N ASN A 53 4.83 8.71 -11.72
CA ASN A 53 5.37 7.36 -11.59
C ASN A 53 6.21 7.28 -10.32
N GLY A 54 6.32 6.08 -9.76
CA GLY A 54 7.18 5.86 -8.61
C GLY A 54 7.03 4.47 -8.01
N LEU A 55 7.20 4.40 -6.69
CA LEU A 55 7.18 3.17 -5.92
C LEU A 55 6.15 3.28 -4.78
N LEU A 56 5.47 2.17 -4.54
CA LEU A 56 4.71 1.92 -3.34
C LEU A 56 5.53 0.97 -2.47
N TYR A 57 5.81 1.38 -1.25
CA TYR A 57 6.49 0.59 -0.22
C TYR A 57 5.48 0.13 0.82
N LEU A 58 5.53 -1.14 1.17
CA LEU A 58 4.91 -1.66 2.38
C LEU A 58 5.99 -1.77 3.45
N LYS A 59 5.77 -1.10 4.58
CA LYS A 59 6.67 -1.09 5.72
C LYS A 59 6.11 -1.90 6.88
N GLU A 60 6.95 -2.69 7.52
CA GLU A 60 6.72 -3.24 8.86
C GLU A 60 7.62 -2.47 9.83
N ASN A 61 7.01 -1.69 10.72
CA ASN A 61 7.67 -0.65 11.51
C ASN A 61 8.38 0.34 10.55
N ASP A 62 9.72 0.33 10.55
CA ASP A 62 10.52 1.16 9.65
C ASP A 62 11.18 0.38 8.50
N ASP A 63 11.07 -0.94 8.49
CA ASP A 63 11.67 -1.78 7.47
C ASP A 63 10.75 -1.92 6.26
N ILE A 64 11.30 -1.73 5.07
CA ILE A 64 10.59 -2.00 3.81
C ILE A 64 10.55 -3.52 3.62
N ILE A 65 9.35 -4.09 3.64
CA ILE A 65 9.14 -5.53 3.43
C ILE A 65 8.71 -5.88 2.01
N LEU A 66 8.19 -4.90 1.25
CA LEU A 66 7.86 -5.04 -0.15
C LEU A 66 7.92 -3.67 -0.83
N SER A 67 8.37 -3.64 -2.08
CA SER A 67 8.22 -2.48 -2.98
C SER A 67 7.59 -2.92 -4.30
N ILE A 68 6.78 -2.05 -4.90
CA ILE A 68 6.16 -2.31 -6.20
C ILE A 68 6.06 -1.01 -7.00
N THR A 69 6.32 -1.09 -8.30
CA THR A 69 6.20 0.06 -9.22
C THR A 69 4.74 0.50 -9.35
N MET A 70 4.53 1.81 -9.54
CA MET A 70 3.19 2.37 -9.67
C MET A 70 3.12 3.58 -10.59
N VAL A 71 1.92 3.81 -11.11
CA VAL A 71 1.45 5.00 -11.81
C VAL A 71 0.35 5.66 -11.00
N ALA A 72 0.44 6.97 -10.80
CA ALA A 72 -0.54 7.76 -10.08
C ALA A 72 -1.32 8.66 -11.06
N GLY A 73 -2.63 8.46 -11.16
CA GLY A 73 -3.46 9.20 -12.12
C GLY A 73 -3.09 8.93 -13.58
N GLY A 74 -3.16 9.97 -14.41
CA GLY A 74 -3.03 9.88 -15.88
C GLY A 74 -4.26 10.39 -16.62
N PHE A 75 -5.44 10.21 -16.03
CA PHE A 75 -6.71 10.69 -16.56
C PHE A 75 -7.48 11.52 -15.53
N GLY A 76 -8.61 12.09 -15.95
CA GLY A 76 -9.47 12.89 -15.08
C GLY A 76 -8.73 14.07 -14.44
N SER A 77 -8.81 14.16 -13.10
CA SER A 77 -8.12 15.16 -12.28
C SER A 77 -6.64 14.85 -12.00
N GLY A 78 -6.09 13.79 -12.60
CA GLY A 78 -4.71 13.36 -12.43
C GLY A 78 -4.46 12.61 -11.12
N ALA A 79 -3.20 12.52 -10.72
CA ALA A 79 -2.74 11.81 -9.51
C ALA A 79 -3.54 12.19 -8.25
N PRO A 80 -3.76 11.27 -7.28
CA PRO A 80 -4.27 11.61 -5.96
C PRO A 80 -3.45 12.74 -5.33
N GLN A 81 -4.06 13.53 -4.44
CA GLN A 81 -3.31 14.56 -3.70
C GLN A 81 -2.28 13.91 -2.77
N ASN A 82 -1.17 14.58 -2.53
CA ASN A 82 -0.26 14.22 -1.45
C ASN A 82 -0.96 14.39 -0.09
N GLY A 83 -0.52 13.62 0.90
CA GLY A 83 -1.05 13.67 2.26
C GLY A 83 -1.34 12.29 2.84
N GLU A 84 -2.11 12.30 3.93
CA GLU A 84 -2.41 11.10 4.71
C GLU A 84 -3.69 10.40 4.26
N TYR A 85 -3.63 9.08 4.24
CA TYR A 85 -4.68 8.18 3.82
C TYR A 85 -4.80 6.99 4.78
N THR A 86 -5.92 6.28 4.67
CA THR A 86 -6.05 4.90 5.14
C THR A 86 -6.38 3.99 3.98
N VAL A 87 -5.92 2.74 4.05
CA VAL A 87 -6.17 1.69 3.06
C VAL A 87 -6.97 0.58 3.72
N ASP A 88 -8.09 0.21 3.10
CA ASP A 88 -8.97 -0.84 3.60
C ASP A 88 -9.68 -1.58 2.45
N THR A 89 -10.60 -2.49 2.81
CA THR A 89 -11.56 -3.15 1.92
C THR A 89 -10.95 -3.76 0.65
N TYR A 90 -10.53 -5.01 0.75
CA TYR A 90 -10.17 -5.82 -0.41
C TYR A 90 -11.40 -6.12 -1.30
N ARG A 91 -11.20 -6.04 -2.62
CA ARG A 91 -12.12 -6.61 -3.62
C ARG A 91 -11.33 -7.38 -4.67
N ASN A 92 -11.83 -8.55 -5.04
CA ASN A 92 -11.26 -9.37 -6.11
C ASN A 92 -11.80 -8.89 -7.47
N ARG A 93 -10.90 -8.42 -8.35
CA ARG A 93 -11.21 -7.84 -9.68
C ARG A 93 -10.87 -8.78 -10.84
N ARG A 94 -10.78 -10.09 -10.58
CA ARG A 94 -10.58 -11.11 -11.62
C ARG A 94 -11.87 -11.39 -12.41
N LYS A 95 -11.71 -12.00 -13.59
CA LYS A 95 -12.79 -12.23 -14.58
C LYS A 95 -13.98 -13.04 -14.04
N ASP A 96 -13.72 -13.97 -13.13
CA ASP A 96 -14.70 -14.85 -12.49
C ASP A 96 -15.32 -14.26 -11.21
N LYS A 97 -15.11 -12.95 -10.96
CA LYS A 97 -15.49 -12.22 -9.75
C LYS A 97 -16.06 -10.85 -10.12
N ASP A 98 -15.79 -9.80 -9.33
CA ASP A 98 -16.20 -8.41 -9.60
C ASP A 98 -15.25 -7.77 -10.63
N TYR A 99 -15.30 -8.32 -11.84
CA TYR A 99 -14.34 -8.05 -12.90
C TYR A 99 -14.28 -6.58 -13.28
N ASN A 100 -13.07 -6.03 -13.33
CA ASN A 100 -12.81 -4.73 -13.92
C ASN A 100 -11.52 -4.81 -14.76
N PRO A 101 -11.59 -4.61 -16.09
CA PRO A 101 -10.43 -4.72 -16.97
C PRO A 101 -9.36 -3.65 -16.71
N GLY A 102 -9.73 -2.46 -16.22
CA GLY A 102 -8.79 -1.40 -15.84
C GLY A 102 -8.10 -1.64 -14.48
N MET A 103 -8.55 -2.63 -13.72
CA MET A 103 -7.97 -3.04 -12.43
C MET A 103 -7.37 -4.45 -12.51
N ASN A 104 -7.02 -4.90 -13.72
CA ASN A 104 -6.51 -6.25 -13.97
C ASN A 104 -5.42 -6.22 -15.02
N ILE A 105 -4.23 -6.70 -14.66
CA ILE A 105 -3.11 -6.89 -15.59
C ILE A 105 -2.45 -8.24 -15.29
N HIS A 106 -1.96 -8.92 -16.33
CA HIS A 106 -1.38 -10.27 -16.22
C HIS A 106 -2.31 -11.30 -15.55
N GLY A 107 -3.64 -11.12 -15.65
CA GLY A 107 -4.64 -11.99 -14.99
C GLY A 107 -4.77 -11.77 -13.48
N VAL A 108 -4.05 -10.81 -12.90
CA VAL A 108 -4.14 -10.45 -11.48
C VAL A 108 -5.00 -9.21 -11.36
N GLY A 109 -6.09 -9.32 -10.60
CA GLY A 109 -7.03 -8.23 -10.40
C GLY A 109 -7.48 -8.12 -8.95
N PHE A 110 -7.23 -6.95 -8.36
CA PHE A 110 -7.67 -6.59 -7.02
C PHE A 110 -7.91 -5.08 -6.92
N SER A 111 -8.57 -4.65 -5.85
CA SER A 111 -8.56 -3.25 -5.46
C SER A 111 -8.69 -3.10 -3.96
N PHE A 112 -8.00 -2.12 -3.39
CA PHE A 112 -8.17 -1.64 -2.02
C PHE A 112 -8.68 -0.20 -2.06
N ASN A 113 -9.55 0.19 -1.12
CA ASN A 113 -9.93 1.60 -0.99
C ASN A 113 -8.72 2.40 -0.51
N LEU A 114 -8.61 3.64 -0.99
CA LEU A 114 -7.61 4.60 -0.57
C LEU A 114 -8.35 5.86 -0.08
N ASN A 115 -8.46 6.02 1.23
CA ASN A 115 -9.37 6.98 1.85
C ASN A 115 -8.60 8.20 2.38
N PRO A 116 -8.78 9.40 1.79
CA PRO A 116 -8.15 10.63 2.28
C PRO A 116 -8.49 10.88 3.75
N GLN A 117 -7.50 11.26 4.56
CA GLN A 117 -7.68 11.71 5.95
C GLN A 117 -7.67 13.25 6.06
N PHE A 118 -7.94 13.93 4.95
CA PHE A 118 -7.97 15.39 4.82
C PHE A 118 -9.17 15.82 3.96
N LYS A 119 -9.51 17.11 3.99
CA LYS A 119 -10.64 17.64 3.22
C LYS A 119 -10.33 17.65 1.72
N THR A 120 -11.12 16.93 0.95
CA THR A 120 -11.08 16.91 -0.52
C THR A 120 -12.46 16.57 -1.09
N GLU A 121 -12.72 16.97 -2.33
CA GLU A 121 -13.93 16.55 -3.06
C GLU A 121 -13.70 15.26 -3.86
N ARG A 122 -12.45 14.74 -3.85
CA ARG A 122 -12.12 13.49 -4.53
C ARG A 122 -12.55 12.29 -3.69
N SER A 123 -13.13 11.31 -4.37
CA SER A 123 -13.65 10.09 -3.75
C SER A 123 -13.37 8.87 -4.64
N LEU A 124 -13.69 7.68 -4.13
CA LEU A 124 -13.54 6.39 -4.83
C LEU A 124 -12.11 6.08 -5.29
N LEU A 125 -11.12 6.71 -4.66
CA LEU A 125 -9.70 6.45 -4.90
C LEU A 125 -9.34 5.05 -4.41
N ARG A 126 -8.41 4.39 -5.13
CA ARG A 126 -8.05 2.99 -4.89
C ARG A 126 -6.57 2.76 -5.14
N ILE A 127 -6.08 1.65 -4.58
CA ILE A 127 -4.86 0.97 -5.04
C ILE A 127 -5.31 -0.27 -5.81
N HIS A 128 -4.90 -0.42 -7.06
CA HIS A 128 -5.24 -1.54 -7.92
C HIS A 128 -4.16 -1.78 -8.99
N PRO A 129 -4.10 -2.94 -9.66
CA PRO A 129 -3.24 -3.12 -10.84
C PRO A 129 -3.63 -2.15 -11.96
N ASP A 130 -2.65 -1.53 -12.62
CA ASP A 130 -2.89 -0.59 -13.73
C ASP A 130 -3.20 -1.34 -15.04
N GLY A 131 -4.45 -1.82 -15.16
CA GLY A 131 -4.91 -2.58 -16.32
C GLY A 131 -5.31 -1.70 -17.49
N ASN A 132 -5.44 -2.33 -18.67
CA ASN A 132 -5.84 -1.67 -19.93
C ASN A 132 -4.80 -0.66 -20.45
N ASN A 133 -5.11 0.63 -20.44
CA ASN A 133 -4.20 1.70 -20.88
C ASN A 133 -3.43 2.24 -19.66
N LYS A 134 -2.15 2.58 -19.84
CA LYS A 134 -1.32 3.16 -18.77
C LYS A 134 -2.02 4.36 -18.13
N GLY A 135 -2.19 4.31 -16.81
CA GLY A 135 -2.77 5.36 -15.98
C GLY A 135 -4.21 5.10 -15.54
N THR A 136 -4.63 5.85 -14.53
CA THR A 136 -5.90 5.71 -13.84
C THR A 136 -6.71 7.01 -13.84
N LEU A 137 -8.00 6.92 -13.50
CA LEU A 137 -8.87 8.09 -13.23
C LEU A 137 -8.59 8.70 -11.84
N GLY A 138 -7.32 8.69 -11.43
CA GLY A 138 -6.85 9.31 -10.20
C GLY A 138 -6.61 8.38 -9.03
N CYS A 139 -6.45 7.09 -9.29
CA CYS A 139 -6.04 6.06 -8.35
C CYS A 139 -4.50 5.93 -8.31
N ILE A 140 -4.03 4.95 -7.52
CA ILE A 140 -2.68 4.39 -7.61
C ILE A 140 -2.77 3.05 -8.34
N GLY A 141 -2.25 3.00 -9.56
CA GLY A 141 -2.15 1.82 -10.41
C GLY A 141 -0.80 1.13 -10.22
N VAL A 142 -0.74 -0.04 -9.59
CA VAL A 142 0.52 -0.80 -9.45
C VAL A 142 0.84 -1.58 -10.73
N THR A 143 2.11 -1.57 -11.14
CA THR A 143 2.59 -2.02 -12.47
C THR A 143 3.66 -3.12 -12.40
N GLY A 144 3.74 -3.83 -11.26
CA GLY A 144 4.68 -4.95 -11.10
C GLY A 144 4.39 -6.13 -12.03
N THR A 145 5.32 -7.06 -12.09
CA THR A 145 5.16 -8.38 -12.69
C THR A 145 3.99 -9.15 -12.06
N GLN A 146 3.51 -10.20 -12.74
CA GLN A 146 2.46 -11.06 -12.19
C GLN A 146 2.76 -11.57 -10.78
N LYS A 147 4.02 -11.95 -10.52
CA LYS A 147 4.47 -12.43 -9.21
C LYS A 147 4.38 -11.34 -8.15
N GLU A 148 4.92 -10.16 -8.43
CA GLU A 148 4.91 -9.02 -7.49
C GLU A 148 3.48 -8.57 -7.17
N LEU A 149 2.58 -8.60 -8.16
CA LEU A 149 1.17 -8.26 -7.95
C LEU A 149 0.45 -9.27 -7.05
N LEU A 150 0.70 -10.56 -7.24
CA LEU A 150 0.13 -11.62 -6.39
C LEU A 150 0.66 -11.52 -4.95
N GLU A 151 1.95 -11.30 -4.79
CA GLU A 151 2.61 -11.14 -3.50
C GLU A 151 2.06 -9.91 -2.74
N PHE A 152 1.96 -8.77 -3.42
CA PHE A 152 1.34 -7.56 -2.86
C PHE A 152 -0.12 -7.80 -2.44
N GLU A 153 -0.92 -8.42 -3.31
CA GLU A 153 -2.33 -8.72 -3.02
C GLU A 153 -2.47 -9.62 -1.79
N GLU A 154 -1.65 -10.67 -1.70
CA GLU A 154 -1.72 -11.65 -0.62
C GLU A 154 -1.36 -11.02 0.73
N ILE A 155 -0.25 -10.27 0.79
CA ILE A 155 0.19 -9.59 2.02
C ILE A 155 -0.89 -8.60 2.48
N MET A 156 -1.34 -7.71 1.59
CA MET A 156 -2.36 -6.71 1.92
C MET A 156 -3.68 -7.35 2.38
N LYS A 157 -4.13 -8.41 1.70
CA LYS A 157 -5.34 -9.15 2.09
C LYS A 157 -5.19 -9.78 3.46
N ASN A 158 -4.04 -10.35 3.79
CA ASN A 158 -3.80 -10.97 5.09
C ASN A 158 -3.72 -9.92 6.20
N LEU A 159 -3.06 -8.79 5.98
CA LEU A 159 -3.03 -7.69 6.95
C LEU A 159 -4.43 -7.16 7.27
N LEU A 160 -5.26 -6.96 6.25
CA LEU A 160 -6.63 -6.43 6.40
C LEU A 160 -7.64 -7.44 6.97
N LYS A 161 -7.28 -8.72 7.12
CA LYS A 161 -8.09 -9.67 7.92
C LYS A 161 -7.97 -9.40 9.43
N HIS A 162 -6.84 -8.85 9.86
CA HIS A 162 -6.50 -8.66 11.27
C HIS A 162 -6.53 -7.19 11.70
N LYS A 163 -6.45 -6.25 10.74
CA LYS A 163 -6.50 -4.81 11.00
C LYS A 163 -7.64 -4.18 10.20
N LYS A 164 -8.37 -3.26 10.84
CA LYS A 164 -9.49 -2.53 10.20
C LYS A 164 -9.02 -1.73 8.98
N SER A 165 -7.85 -1.11 9.08
CA SER A 165 -7.23 -0.32 8.01
C SER A 165 -5.71 -0.23 8.24
N ILE A 166 -4.98 0.08 7.17
CA ILE A 166 -3.54 0.34 7.18
C ILE A 166 -3.32 1.83 6.89
N HIS A 167 -2.42 2.48 7.62
CA HIS A 167 -2.08 3.88 7.36
C HIS A 167 -1.25 4.00 6.08
N ALA A 168 -1.47 5.06 5.31
CA ALA A 168 -0.76 5.30 4.08
C ALA A 168 -0.44 6.79 3.87
N THR A 169 0.75 7.08 3.37
CA THR A 169 1.18 8.45 3.03
C THR A 169 1.55 8.52 1.56
N ILE A 170 1.11 9.59 0.88
CA ILE A 170 1.46 9.87 -0.52
C ILE A 170 2.35 11.10 -0.60
N ASN A 171 3.53 10.93 -1.19
CA ASN A 171 4.53 11.97 -1.44
C ASN A 171 5.03 11.91 -2.89
N ILE A 172 4.26 12.48 -3.81
CA ILE A 172 4.65 12.59 -5.22
C ILE A 172 5.19 14.01 -5.47
N LYS A 173 6.45 14.10 -5.91
CA LYS A 173 7.09 15.38 -6.26
C LYS A 173 6.37 16.04 -7.42
N ASN A 174 6.22 17.36 -7.36
CA ASN A 174 5.54 18.20 -8.35
C ASN A 174 4.04 17.88 -8.55
N ASN A 175 3.41 17.22 -7.57
CA ASN A 175 1.98 16.92 -7.62
C ASN A 175 1.13 18.22 -7.56
N PRO A 176 0.25 18.48 -8.54
CA PRO A 176 -0.62 19.66 -8.53
C PRO A 176 -1.63 19.67 -7.38
N ASN A 177 -1.85 18.54 -6.71
CA ASN A 177 -2.80 18.39 -5.61
C ASN A 177 -4.23 18.83 -5.98
N ASN A 178 -4.69 18.48 -7.19
CA ASN A 178 -6.05 18.75 -7.64
C ASN A 178 -7.07 18.12 -6.69
N SER A 179 -7.86 18.95 -6.01
CA SER A 179 -8.85 18.55 -5.00
C SER A 179 -10.26 18.32 -5.51
N LYS A 180 -10.52 18.71 -6.76
CA LYS A 180 -11.84 18.58 -7.41
C LYS A 180 -11.91 17.31 -8.26
N PRO A 181 -13.05 16.63 -8.33
CA PRO A 181 -13.26 15.54 -9.28
C PRO A 181 -13.19 16.07 -10.73
N PRO A 182 -12.95 15.19 -11.72
CA PRO A 182 -12.93 15.62 -13.11
C PRO A 182 -14.29 16.22 -13.48
N LYS A 183 -14.27 17.31 -14.25
CA LYS A 183 -15.50 17.90 -14.79
C LYS A 183 -16.25 16.80 -15.54
N LYS A 184 -17.53 16.61 -15.22
CA LYS A 184 -18.41 15.78 -16.05
C LYS A 184 -18.39 16.39 -17.45
N LEU A 185 -18.05 15.59 -18.46
CA LEU A 185 -18.27 15.98 -19.85
C LEU A 185 -19.79 16.22 -19.97
N GLN A 186 -20.16 17.44 -20.37
CA GLN A 186 -21.53 17.78 -20.72
C GLN A 186 -21.87 17.18 -22.09
#